data_AF-A0A4Q4N114-F1
#
_entry.id   AF-A0A4Q4N114-F1
#
_cell.length_a   1.000
_cell.length_b   1.000
_cell.length_c   1.000
_cell.angle_alpha   90.00
_cell.angle_beta   90.00
_cell.angle_gamma   90.00
#
_symmetry.space_group_name_H-M   'P 1'
#
loop_
_entity.id
_entity.type
_entity.pdbx_description
1 polymer ?
#
loop_
_entity_poly.entity_id
_entity_poly.type
_entity_poly.pdbx_seq_one_letter_code
_entity_poly.pdbx_strand_id
1 'polypeptide(L)'
;MYLSRSLGVASLIVASVQAAVSSTGFTVSLTDVDYFLPPKPIAKISGCKELSTSFEDAMFVPFTAVKAQGYGVDVAALRASYAEDDVWQEGFMEAIYVQGSEFKPMNSSLTVLSGTSSKVLAPGPYFINAAGHVYEAWRLFSDVQGAFTESAIANGDGSYSVLPAGTVGQKHAIAVPSRLYFTKTAEKPLAGVRIGIKDIYDIKGLRTSNGNRAWYWLYSPANATAPPVQNLIDAGAIIVGKMITSQFANGETATADWVDYHEAFNPRGDGYQDTSSSSSGGGAGTASYPWLDVSLGSDTGGSVRGPSQVQGLYGNRPSHGLVSLDHTMPLSPVLDTPGLLARNPQVWMEAAQAMYGPNITITSSYPTSVQTLGWPTTVDDVADELLIDFLGNVTEFLSANATAFNVTASFDAANADIAPLTTFMNLTYALLITKQQTELVREPFYADYAAIHDGRLPFVNPVPLARWGWGDNQTYTVEDAVANKTIFQTWANETFLAPSSETCSESLVMYVGSTGSTTYRNTYWDEPGVPLGFGNSRISVMAEVPDYVVPLGEAPYNSTITGHVEYLPVTANLMAAKGCDGMLFSLIGELYEAGILKESMVGRSGVTGGDILLKRDGLW
;
A
#
# COMPACT_ATOMS: atom_id res chain seq x y z
N MET A 1 86.91 19.42 9.46
CA MET A 1 85.67 20.19 9.73
C MET A 1 84.56 19.53 8.91
N TYR A 2 83.40 19.33 9.54
CA TYR A 2 82.46 18.21 9.35
C TYR A 2 81.71 18.13 8.00
N LEU A 3 81.54 16.89 7.51
CA LEU A 3 80.47 16.51 6.58
C LEU A 3 79.12 16.55 7.32
N SER A 4 78.13 17.27 6.77
CA SER A 4 76.74 17.19 7.23
C SER A 4 76.00 16.10 6.43
N ARG A 5 75.53 15.07 7.14
CA ARG A 5 74.68 14.00 6.60
C ARG A 5 73.22 14.42 6.66
N SER A 6 72.53 14.17 5.55
CA SER A 6 71.08 14.16 5.39
C SER A 6 70.38 13.19 6.34
N LEU A 7 69.28 13.65 6.94
CA LEU A 7 68.26 12.81 7.57
C LEU A 7 66.89 13.38 7.17
N GLY A 8 66.33 12.84 6.08
CA GLY A 8 64.93 13.00 5.77
C GLY A 8 64.12 12.09 6.69
N VAL A 9 63.26 12.69 7.53
CA VAL A 9 62.31 11.96 8.37
C VAL A 9 61.14 11.55 7.49
N ALA A 10 61.05 10.27 7.16
CA ALA A 10 59.86 9.69 6.56
C ALA A 10 58.80 9.51 7.66
N SER A 11 57.80 10.38 7.67
CA SER A 11 56.61 10.19 8.50
C SER A 11 55.74 9.10 7.89
N LEU A 12 55.81 7.90 8.45
CA LEU A 12 54.79 6.87 8.26
C LEU A 12 53.50 7.34 8.92
N ILE A 13 52.55 7.83 8.12
CA ILE A 13 51.16 7.99 8.56
C ILE A 13 50.56 6.58 8.64
N VAL A 14 50.57 6.01 9.84
CA VAL A 14 49.78 4.83 10.14
C VAL A 14 48.33 5.31 10.19
N ALA A 15 47.59 5.12 9.09
CA ALA A 15 46.14 5.29 9.12
C ALA A 15 45.57 4.22 10.06
N SER A 16 45.19 4.60 11.27
CA SER A 16 44.45 3.74 12.18
C SER A 16 43.09 3.46 11.55
N VAL A 17 42.90 2.25 11.02
CA VAL A 17 41.58 1.78 10.61
C VAL A 17 40.77 1.59 11.88
N GLN A 18 39.96 2.57 12.23
CA GLN A 18 39.07 2.50 13.37
C GLN A 18 37.80 1.78 12.90
N ALA A 19 37.79 0.45 13.05
CA ALA A 19 36.60 -0.34 12.79
C ALA A 19 35.52 0.03 13.82
N ALA A 20 34.38 0.52 13.36
CA ALA A 20 33.23 0.81 14.19
C ALA A 20 32.23 -0.35 14.10
N VAL A 21 31.90 -0.95 15.25
CA VAL A 21 30.79 -1.89 15.37
C VAL A 21 29.57 -1.09 15.84
N SER A 22 28.48 -1.14 15.08
CA SER A 22 27.19 -0.57 15.47
C SER A 22 26.13 -1.68 15.59
N SER A 23 25.27 -1.59 16.61
CA SER A 23 24.11 -2.48 16.70
C SER A 23 23.13 -2.16 15.58
N THR A 24 22.58 -3.20 14.98
CA THR A 24 21.49 -3.13 13.99
C THR A 24 20.14 -3.56 14.59
N GLY A 25 20.07 -3.67 15.93
CA GLY A 25 18.92 -4.16 16.68
C GLY A 25 19.12 -5.56 17.26
N PHE A 26 18.10 -6.07 17.92
CA PHE A 26 18.07 -7.41 18.50
C PHE A 26 16.80 -8.13 18.07
N THR A 27 16.88 -9.44 17.84
CA THR A 27 15.69 -10.29 17.73
C THR A 27 15.56 -11.08 19.02
N VAL A 28 14.37 -11.08 19.61
CA VAL A 28 14.05 -11.84 20.82
C VAL A 28 12.75 -12.60 20.59
N SER A 29 12.63 -13.77 21.21
CA SER A 29 11.37 -14.52 21.20
C SER A 29 10.76 -14.44 22.60
N LEU A 30 9.50 -14.04 22.67
CA LEU A 30 8.70 -14.08 23.88
C LEU A 30 7.63 -15.14 23.69
N THR A 31 7.83 -16.29 24.34
CA THR A 31 7.06 -17.52 24.11
C THR A 31 7.20 -18.02 22.66
N ASP A 32 6.15 -17.94 21.84
CA ASP A 32 6.10 -18.35 20.43
C ASP A 32 6.08 -17.17 19.43
N VAL A 33 6.23 -15.93 19.92
CA VAL A 33 6.21 -14.73 19.08
C VAL A 33 7.58 -14.05 19.07
N ASP A 34 8.08 -13.79 17.86
CA ASP A 34 9.33 -13.07 17.65
C ASP A 34 9.11 -11.55 17.63
N TYR A 35 10.06 -10.82 18.22
CA TYR A 35 10.10 -9.37 18.27
C TYR A 35 11.47 -8.85 17.84
N PHE A 36 11.45 -7.75 17.11
CA PHE A 36 12.61 -6.92 16.84
C PHE A 36 12.65 -5.74 17.81
N LEU A 37 13.82 -5.51 18.40
CA LEU A 37 14.12 -4.38 19.27
C LEU A 37 15.04 -3.44 18.47
N PRO A 38 14.60 -2.22 18.13
CA PRO A 38 15.42 -1.26 17.41
C PRO A 38 16.75 -0.97 18.14
N PRO A 39 17.84 -0.66 17.41
CA PRO A 39 19.18 -0.52 18.02
C PRO A 39 19.29 0.61 19.05
N LYS A 40 18.46 1.65 18.93
CA LYS A 40 18.47 2.81 19.82
C LYS A 40 17.42 2.63 20.91
N PRO A 41 17.80 2.60 22.21
CA PRO A 41 16.82 2.59 23.28
C PRO A 41 16.06 3.92 23.32
N ILE A 42 14.76 3.85 23.62
CA ILE A 42 13.89 5.03 23.66
C ILE A 42 14.03 5.80 24.98
N ALA A 43 14.38 5.11 26.06
CA ALA A 43 14.52 5.62 27.42
C ALA A 43 15.46 4.76 28.27
N LYS A 44 15.76 5.24 29.48
CA LYS A 44 16.46 4.50 30.52
C LYS A 44 15.68 4.58 31.84
N ILE A 45 15.34 3.44 32.43
CA ILE A 45 14.77 3.37 33.78
C ILE A 45 15.90 3.03 34.75
N SER A 46 16.16 3.93 35.70
CA SER A 46 17.23 3.76 36.69
C SER A 46 16.66 3.30 38.03
N GLY A 47 17.36 2.38 38.71
CA GLY A 47 16.99 1.95 40.07
C GLY A 47 16.07 0.73 40.16
N CYS A 48 15.81 0.02 39.06
CA CYS A 48 15.02 -1.22 39.05
C CYS A 48 15.77 -2.40 39.70
N LYS A 49 15.76 -2.49 41.03
CA LYS A 49 16.38 -3.61 41.76
C LYS A 49 15.57 -4.89 41.63
N GLU A 50 14.28 -4.76 41.34
CA GLU A 50 13.31 -5.85 41.23
C GLU A 50 13.63 -6.83 40.11
N LEU A 51 14.34 -6.36 39.06
CA LEU A 51 14.71 -7.16 37.89
C LEU A 51 16.08 -7.84 38.01
N SER A 52 16.81 -7.63 39.11
CA SER A 52 18.19 -8.13 39.25
C SER A 52 18.30 -9.64 39.09
N THR A 53 17.33 -10.41 39.59
CA THR A 53 17.29 -11.88 39.45
C THR A 53 16.83 -12.33 38.06
N SER A 54 15.96 -11.56 37.38
CA SER A 54 15.48 -11.91 36.03
C SER A 54 16.60 -11.85 34.98
N PHE A 55 17.63 -11.03 35.22
CA PHE A 55 18.78 -10.94 34.32
C PHE A 55 19.86 -12.01 34.53
N GLU A 56 19.67 -12.94 35.48
CA GLU A 56 20.60 -14.07 35.65
C GLU A 56 20.56 -15.01 34.44
N ASP A 57 19.37 -15.24 33.88
CA ASP A 57 19.12 -16.15 32.76
C ASP A 57 18.64 -15.46 31.47
N ALA A 58 18.24 -14.17 31.53
CA ALA A 58 17.69 -13.44 30.38
C ALA A 58 18.45 -12.15 30.08
N MET A 59 18.60 -11.81 28.79
CA MET A 59 19.21 -10.52 28.37
C MET A 59 18.24 -9.35 28.44
N PHE A 60 16.95 -9.62 28.31
CA PHE A 60 15.87 -8.65 28.29
C PHE A 60 14.70 -9.17 29.12
N VAL A 61 14.02 -8.27 29.81
CA VAL A 61 12.77 -8.56 30.52
C VAL A 61 11.62 -7.84 29.81
N PRO A 62 10.54 -8.55 29.43
CA PRO A 62 9.34 -7.92 28.90
C PRO A 62 8.56 -7.22 30.01
N PHE A 63 8.02 -6.04 29.74
CA PHE A 63 7.15 -5.34 30.69
C PHE A 63 6.12 -4.48 29.96
N THR A 64 5.04 -4.12 30.65
CA THR A 64 4.02 -3.20 30.14
C THR A 64 4.13 -1.86 30.85
N ALA A 65 4.31 -0.78 30.09
CA ALA A 65 4.21 0.57 30.62
C ALA A 65 2.74 0.99 30.71
N VAL A 66 2.35 1.59 31.84
CA VAL A 66 0.96 1.98 32.10
C VAL A 66 0.88 3.40 32.63
N LYS A 67 -0.21 4.10 32.31
CA LYS A 67 -0.50 5.44 32.83
C LYS A 67 -1.42 5.31 34.03
N ALA A 68 -1.03 5.85 35.19
CA ALA A 68 -1.87 5.79 36.38
C ALA A 68 -3.18 6.60 36.19
N GLN A 69 -4.33 6.00 36.53
CA GLN A 69 -5.61 6.72 36.70
C GLN A 69 -6.08 6.59 38.15
N GLY A 70 -5.42 7.30 39.07
CA GLY A 70 -5.76 7.29 40.50
C GLY A 70 -4.94 6.32 41.35
N TYR A 71 -5.45 5.95 42.53
CA TYR A 71 -4.71 5.23 43.59
C TYR A 71 -4.57 3.70 43.36
N GLY A 72 -5.07 3.15 42.25
CA GLY A 72 -4.94 1.73 41.95
C GLY A 72 -5.12 1.44 40.45
N VAL A 73 -4.43 0.41 39.96
CA VAL A 73 -4.63 -0.15 38.62
C VAL A 73 -5.28 -1.53 38.80
N ASP A 74 -6.46 -1.71 38.22
CA ASP A 74 -7.08 -3.04 38.09
C ASP A 74 -6.36 -3.80 36.99
N VAL A 75 -5.58 -4.82 37.38
CA VAL A 75 -4.77 -5.64 36.46
C VAL A 75 -5.64 -6.40 35.46
N ALA A 76 -6.85 -6.82 35.85
CA ALA A 76 -7.74 -7.53 34.93
C ALA A 76 -8.28 -6.58 33.85
N ALA A 77 -8.68 -5.36 34.25
CA ALA A 77 -9.09 -4.32 33.32
C ALA A 77 -7.95 -3.88 32.39
N LEU A 78 -6.72 -3.80 32.92
CA LEU A 78 -5.54 -3.46 32.14
C LEU A 78 -5.25 -4.51 31.04
N ARG A 79 -5.25 -5.81 31.40
CA ARG A 79 -5.09 -6.90 30.43
C ARG A 79 -6.12 -6.82 29.31
N ALA A 80 -7.38 -6.64 29.66
CA ALA A 80 -8.45 -6.49 28.68
C ALA A 80 -8.22 -5.28 27.74
N SER A 81 -7.68 -4.18 28.25
CA SER A 81 -7.42 -2.98 27.44
C SER A 81 -6.29 -3.13 26.41
N TYR A 82 -5.39 -4.10 26.59
CA TYR A 82 -4.26 -4.34 25.67
C TYR A 82 -4.42 -5.59 24.80
N ALA A 83 -5.41 -6.44 25.10
CA ALA A 83 -5.65 -7.68 24.36
C ALA A 83 -6.00 -7.46 22.87
N GLU A 84 -6.48 -6.27 22.51
CA GLU A 84 -6.80 -5.89 21.12
C GLU A 84 -5.56 -5.44 20.31
N ASP A 85 -4.41 -5.20 20.96
CA ASP A 85 -3.19 -4.84 20.26
C ASP A 85 -2.51 -6.07 19.67
N ASP A 86 -2.22 -6.04 18.37
CA ASP A 86 -1.66 -7.17 17.63
C ASP A 86 -0.15 -7.40 17.86
N VAL A 87 0.49 -6.60 18.72
CA VAL A 87 1.89 -6.74 19.14
C VAL A 87 1.99 -7.20 20.59
N TRP A 88 1.14 -6.69 21.47
CA TRP A 88 1.08 -7.07 22.87
C TRP A 88 0.63 -8.53 23.05
N GLN A 89 1.15 -9.17 24.10
CA GLN A 89 0.73 -10.50 24.56
C GLN A 89 0.91 -10.60 26.08
N GLU A 90 0.31 -11.61 26.70
CA GLU A 90 0.31 -11.79 28.17
C GLU A 90 1.72 -11.87 28.78
N GLY A 91 2.72 -12.34 28.02
CA GLY A 91 4.12 -12.34 28.45
C GLY A 91 4.65 -10.96 28.86
N PHE A 92 4.10 -9.86 28.33
CA PHE A 92 4.47 -8.49 28.75
C PHE A 92 3.91 -8.09 30.12
N MET A 93 3.14 -8.95 30.79
CA MET A 93 2.68 -8.74 32.16
C MET A 93 3.65 -9.29 33.22
N GLU A 94 4.80 -9.82 32.83
CA GLU A 94 5.84 -10.25 33.78
C GLU A 94 6.24 -9.11 34.74
N ALA A 95 6.31 -7.88 34.22
CA ALA A 95 6.45 -6.67 35.00
C ALA A 95 5.59 -5.52 34.45
N ILE A 96 5.26 -4.56 35.30
CA ILE A 96 4.66 -3.28 34.88
C ILE A 96 5.51 -2.11 35.33
N TYR A 97 5.49 -1.05 34.52
CA TYR A 97 6.02 0.25 34.88
C TYR A 97 4.90 1.28 34.94
N VAL A 98 4.63 1.80 36.14
CA VAL A 98 3.53 2.75 36.38
C VAL A 98 4.07 4.17 36.33
N GLN A 99 3.54 4.97 35.41
CA GLN A 99 3.93 6.36 35.27
C GLN A 99 3.07 7.29 36.15
N GLY A 100 3.71 7.88 37.17
CA GLY A 100 3.14 8.93 38.03
C GLY A 100 2.65 8.43 39.41
N SER A 101 3.17 9.06 40.47
CA SER A 101 2.90 8.85 41.93
C SER A 101 2.97 7.40 42.46
N GLU A 102 3.16 7.26 43.79
CA GLU A 102 3.38 5.98 44.45
C GLU A 102 2.26 4.96 44.16
N PHE A 103 2.64 3.87 43.49
CA PHE A 103 1.78 2.76 43.15
C PHE A 103 1.81 1.67 44.23
N LYS A 104 0.65 1.12 44.58
CA LYS A 104 0.53 -0.16 45.28
C LYS A 104 -0.42 -1.07 44.50
N PRO A 105 0.03 -2.22 43.96
CA PRO A 105 -0.86 -3.15 43.30
C PRO A 105 -1.88 -3.69 44.33
N MET A 106 -3.18 -3.60 44.02
CA MET A 106 -4.18 -4.34 44.78
C MET A 106 -4.26 -5.76 44.21
N ASN A 107 -4.15 -6.77 45.08
CA ASN A 107 -4.48 -8.18 44.79
C ASN A 107 -3.71 -8.85 43.63
N SER A 108 -2.40 -8.63 43.45
CA SER A 108 -1.60 -9.43 42.52
C SER A 108 -0.14 -9.62 42.95
N SER A 109 0.47 -10.73 42.52
CA SER A 109 1.89 -11.08 42.70
C SER A 109 2.79 -10.45 41.61
N LEU A 110 2.37 -9.32 41.05
CA LEU A 110 2.93 -8.76 39.84
C LEU A 110 4.15 -7.86 40.14
N THR A 111 5.23 -8.01 39.37
CA THR A 111 6.45 -7.22 39.55
C THR A 111 6.21 -5.79 39.10
N VAL A 112 6.45 -4.83 39.99
CA VAL A 112 6.33 -3.39 39.70
C VAL A 112 7.72 -2.79 39.63
N LEU A 113 8.04 -2.16 38.50
CA LEU A 113 9.28 -1.44 38.32
C LEU A 113 9.21 -0.10 39.06
N SER A 114 9.98 0.04 40.14
CA SER A 114 9.98 1.23 41.02
C SER A 114 10.93 2.34 40.55
N GLY A 115 11.71 2.09 39.49
CA GLY A 115 12.73 3.02 39.00
C GLY A 115 12.17 4.29 38.37
N THR A 116 13.06 5.22 38.04
CA THR A 116 12.69 6.48 37.36
C THR A 116 13.12 6.42 35.90
N SER A 117 12.16 6.57 34.98
CA SER A 117 12.43 6.68 33.55
C SER A 117 12.98 8.06 33.17
N SER A 118 13.96 8.08 32.26
CA SER A 118 14.51 9.31 31.66
C SER A 118 13.53 10.05 30.75
N LYS A 119 12.45 9.39 30.32
CA LYS A 119 11.37 9.95 29.49
C LYS A 119 10.03 9.34 29.89
N VAL A 120 8.94 10.07 29.62
CA VAL A 120 7.58 9.52 29.65
C VAL A 120 7.49 8.45 28.55
N LEU A 121 7.05 7.24 28.90
CA LEU A 121 6.82 6.19 27.89
C LEU A 121 5.35 6.24 27.47
N ALA A 122 5.05 5.93 26.23
CA ALA A 122 3.67 5.63 25.88
C ALA A 122 3.21 4.37 26.63
N PRO A 123 1.92 4.19 26.89
CA PRO A 123 1.43 2.90 27.37
C PRO A 123 1.72 1.79 26.33
N GLY A 124 1.98 0.57 26.78
CA GLY A 124 2.17 -0.57 25.88
C GLY A 124 3.34 -1.49 26.24
N PRO A 125 3.64 -2.47 25.37
CA PRO A 125 4.67 -3.48 25.60
C PRO A 125 6.08 -2.90 25.44
N TYR A 126 7.06 -3.33 26.23
CA TYR A 126 8.45 -2.91 26.12
C TYR A 126 9.39 -4.03 26.57
N PHE A 127 10.66 -3.93 26.17
CA PHE A 127 11.74 -4.73 26.73
C PHE A 127 12.73 -3.83 27.47
N ILE A 128 13.25 -4.31 28.59
CA ILE A 128 14.32 -3.64 29.35
C ILE A 128 15.51 -4.56 29.54
N ASN A 129 16.73 -4.05 29.39
CA ASN A 129 17.95 -4.81 29.68
C ASN A 129 18.54 -4.50 31.06
N ALA A 130 19.57 -5.24 31.46
CA ALA A 130 20.23 -5.09 32.76
C ALA A 130 20.81 -3.68 33.04
N ALA A 131 21.09 -2.89 32.00
CA ALA A 131 21.54 -1.51 32.12
C ALA A 131 20.38 -0.51 32.32
N GLY A 132 19.14 -0.98 32.31
CA GLY A 132 17.92 -0.19 32.40
C GLY A 132 17.49 0.46 31.08
N HIS A 133 18.11 0.11 29.95
CA HIS A 133 17.72 0.64 28.64
C HIS A 133 16.41 -0.01 28.16
N VAL A 134 15.48 0.84 27.74
CA VAL A 134 14.13 0.45 27.30
C VAL A 134 14.04 0.47 25.78
N TYR A 135 13.48 -0.59 25.22
CA TYR A 135 13.27 -0.81 23.79
C TYR A 135 11.80 -1.06 23.51
N GLU A 136 11.29 -0.46 22.45
CA GLU A 136 9.97 -0.80 21.92
C GLU A 136 9.97 -2.25 21.42
N ALA A 137 8.82 -2.91 21.58
CA ALA A 137 8.55 -4.23 21.04
C ALA A 137 7.94 -4.06 19.65
N TRP A 138 8.66 -4.48 18.60
CA TRP A 138 8.12 -4.53 17.25
C TRP A 138 7.94 -6.00 16.88
N ARG A 139 6.69 -6.46 16.76
CA ARG A 139 6.42 -7.86 16.44
C ARG A 139 6.90 -8.18 15.02
N LEU A 140 7.52 -9.34 14.84
CA LEU A 140 7.89 -9.87 13.54
C LEU A 140 6.75 -10.73 13.00
N PHE A 141 6.12 -10.27 11.92
CA PHE A 141 5.14 -11.04 11.17
C PHE A 141 5.79 -11.70 9.96
N SER A 142 5.35 -12.91 9.60
CA SER A 142 5.73 -13.53 8.33
C SER A 142 4.86 -13.02 7.18
N ASP A 143 5.48 -12.60 6.08
CA ASP A 143 4.82 -12.26 4.83
C ASP A 143 4.40 -13.52 4.03
N VAL A 144 3.35 -14.20 4.46
CA VAL A 144 2.91 -15.47 3.83
C VAL A 144 2.49 -15.34 2.37
N GLN A 145 2.04 -14.16 1.93
CA GLN A 145 1.65 -13.91 0.54
C GLN A 145 2.78 -13.45 -0.37
N GLY A 146 3.97 -13.14 0.18
CA GLY A 146 5.04 -12.49 -0.58
C GLY A 146 4.61 -11.12 -1.11
N ALA A 147 3.88 -10.34 -0.31
CA ALA A 147 3.40 -9.01 -0.68
C ALA A 147 4.48 -7.92 -0.57
N PHE A 148 5.58 -8.17 0.15
CA PHE A 148 6.64 -7.22 0.43
C PHE A 148 7.94 -7.54 -0.33
N THR A 149 8.60 -6.51 -0.84
CA THR A 149 10.00 -6.62 -1.31
C THR A 149 10.98 -6.48 -0.15
N GLU A 150 10.66 -5.63 0.84
CA GLU A 150 11.46 -5.42 2.05
C GLU A 150 10.64 -4.78 3.17
N SER A 151 11.01 -5.05 4.43
CA SER A 151 10.47 -4.34 5.60
C SER A 151 11.25 -3.05 5.86
N ALA A 152 10.54 -1.99 6.24
CA ALA A 152 11.08 -0.66 6.46
C ALA A 152 11.11 -0.32 7.96
N ILE A 153 12.26 0.12 8.46
CA ILE A 153 12.49 0.52 9.85
C ILE A 153 12.86 2.00 9.89
N ALA A 154 12.08 2.82 10.60
CA ALA A 154 12.38 4.24 10.77
C ALA A 154 13.59 4.45 11.71
N ASN A 155 14.55 5.28 11.30
CA ASN A 155 15.80 5.53 12.04
C ASN A 155 15.74 6.69 13.04
N GLY A 156 14.63 7.44 13.04
CA GLY A 156 14.38 8.62 13.87
C GLY A 156 14.94 9.95 13.32
N ASP A 157 15.64 9.93 12.19
CA ASP A 157 16.19 11.11 11.48
C ASP A 157 15.48 11.38 10.13
N GLY A 158 14.31 10.77 9.95
CA GLY A 158 13.53 10.79 8.71
C GLY A 158 14.02 9.82 7.63
N SER A 159 15.12 9.09 7.86
CA SER A 159 15.53 7.98 6.99
C SER A 159 14.99 6.63 7.49
N TYR A 160 15.06 5.65 6.59
CA TYR A 160 14.66 4.28 6.83
C TYR A 160 15.80 3.31 6.57
N SER A 161 15.69 2.11 7.11
CA SER A 161 16.60 1.00 6.87
C SER A 161 15.84 -0.31 6.72
N VAL A 162 16.43 -1.26 5.98
CA VAL A 162 15.85 -2.59 5.82
C VAL A 162 16.00 -3.36 7.12
N LEU A 163 14.96 -4.08 7.52
CA LEU A 163 14.99 -4.96 8.68
C LEU A 163 16.11 -6.03 8.54
N PRO A 164 17.09 -6.09 9.46
CA PRO A 164 18.17 -7.07 9.43
C PRO A 164 17.81 -8.33 10.24
N ALA A 165 16.55 -8.77 10.18
CA ALA A 165 16.02 -9.88 10.95
C ALA A 165 15.14 -10.79 10.10
N GLY A 166 15.02 -12.05 10.52
CA GLY A 166 14.12 -13.04 9.93
C GLY A 166 13.27 -13.70 11.01
N THR A 167 12.17 -14.31 10.60
CA THR A 167 11.32 -15.17 11.45
C THR A 167 10.96 -16.41 10.64
N VAL A 168 10.44 -17.44 11.32
CA VAL A 168 9.95 -18.65 10.65
C VAL A 168 8.78 -18.26 9.75
N GLY A 169 8.86 -18.64 8.47
CA GLY A 169 7.92 -18.16 7.47
C GLY A 169 8.32 -18.51 6.04
N GLN A 170 7.40 -18.30 5.10
CA GLN A 170 7.65 -18.57 3.68
C GLN A 170 8.44 -17.45 2.98
N LYS A 171 8.40 -16.21 3.50
CA LYS A 171 9.04 -15.01 2.92
C LYS A 171 9.58 -14.07 4.02
N HIS A 172 9.68 -12.78 3.72
CA HIS A 172 10.24 -11.73 4.57
C HIS A 172 9.55 -11.66 5.95
N ALA A 173 10.34 -11.28 6.95
CA ALA A 173 9.82 -10.80 8.23
C ALA A 173 9.45 -9.33 8.08
N ILE A 174 8.27 -8.93 8.58
CA ILE A 174 7.81 -7.54 8.64
C ILE A 174 7.77 -7.13 10.11
N ALA A 175 8.59 -6.14 10.48
CA ALA A 175 8.58 -5.62 11.83
C ALA A 175 7.50 -4.55 11.98
N VAL A 176 6.64 -4.75 12.97
CA VAL A 176 5.45 -3.93 13.18
C VAL A 176 5.42 -3.43 14.63
N PRO A 177 5.50 -2.11 14.88
CA PRO A 177 5.41 -1.56 16.22
C PRO A 177 3.98 -1.61 16.77
N SER A 178 3.83 -1.69 18.09
CA SER A 178 2.52 -1.64 18.77
C SER A 178 1.78 -0.35 18.48
N ARG A 179 0.46 -0.41 18.27
CA ARG A 179 -0.36 0.78 18.01
C ARG A 179 -0.47 1.66 19.25
N LEU A 180 -0.30 1.06 20.43
CA LEU A 180 -0.40 1.72 21.73
C LEU A 180 0.64 2.83 21.93
N TYR A 181 1.75 2.80 21.18
CA TYR A 181 2.76 3.86 21.24
C TYR A 181 2.29 5.18 20.62
N PHE A 182 1.19 5.15 19.87
CA PHE A 182 0.73 6.25 19.04
C PHE A 182 -0.62 6.75 19.52
N THR A 183 -0.83 8.06 19.41
CA THR A 183 -2.11 8.71 19.73
C THR A 183 -2.45 9.67 18.61
N LYS A 184 -3.60 9.49 17.98
CA LYS A 184 -4.09 10.41 16.94
C LYS A 184 -4.26 11.81 17.53
N THR A 185 -3.74 12.81 16.81
CA THR A 185 -3.99 14.23 17.07
C THR A 185 -4.44 14.90 15.78
N ALA A 186 -4.88 16.16 15.84
CA ALA A 186 -5.23 16.91 14.63
C ALA A 186 -4.04 17.05 13.66
N GLU A 187 -2.82 17.16 14.19
CA GLU A 187 -1.58 17.27 13.41
C GLU A 187 -1.05 15.92 12.93
N LYS A 188 -1.41 14.84 13.63
CA LYS A 188 -1.00 13.46 13.31
C LYS A 188 -2.24 12.55 13.20
N PRO A 189 -3.12 12.79 12.21
CA PRO A 189 -4.38 12.06 12.09
C PRO A 189 -4.18 10.57 11.77
N LEU A 190 -3.01 10.20 11.24
CA LEU A 190 -2.66 8.82 10.91
C LEU A 190 -1.75 8.15 11.96
N ALA A 191 -1.57 8.75 13.14
CA ALA A 191 -0.78 8.12 14.20
C ALA A 191 -1.31 6.72 14.53
N GLY A 192 -0.45 5.70 14.39
CA GLY A 192 -0.81 4.30 14.62
C GLY A 192 -1.34 3.56 13.38
N VAL A 193 -1.61 4.26 12.28
CA VAL A 193 -2.01 3.67 10.99
C VAL A 193 -0.76 3.15 10.28
N ARG A 194 -0.77 1.88 9.89
CA ARG A 194 0.34 1.19 9.25
C ARG A 194 0.10 1.11 7.74
N ILE A 195 1.11 1.53 6.98
CA ILE A 195 1.03 1.69 5.53
C ILE A 195 2.15 0.95 4.82
N GLY A 196 1.79 0.15 3.82
CA GLY A 196 2.72 -0.45 2.87
C GLY A 196 2.86 0.40 1.61
N ILE A 197 4.06 0.50 1.04
CA ILE A 197 4.36 1.42 -0.06
C ILE A 197 4.80 0.64 -1.30
N LYS A 198 4.10 0.75 -2.42
CA LYS A 198 4.50 0.14 -3.69
C LYS A 198 5.94 0.49 -4.04
N ASP A 199 6.70 -0.48 -4.53
CA ASP A 199 8.15 -0.35 -4.74
C ASP A 199 8.53 0.38 -6.05
N ILE A 200 7.89 1.53 -6.27
CA ILE A 200 8.24 2.55 -7.26
C ILE A 200 8.42 3.95 -6.67
N TYR A 201 8.07 4.10 -5.39
CA TYR A 201 8.24 5.34 -4.62
C TYR A 201 9.56 5.28 -3.86
N ASP A 202 10.36 6.32 -3.98
CA ASP A 202 11.56 6.46 -3.16
C ASP A 202 11.19 6.76 -1.71
N ILE A 203 11.94 6.14 -0.80
CA ILE A 203 11.90 6.42 0.63
C ILE A 203 13.34 6.65 1.08
N LYS A 204 13.60 7.80 1.69
CA LYS A 204 14.94 8.21 2.11
C LYS A 204 15.62 7.10 2.93
N GLY A 205 16.78 6.65 2.48
CA GLY A 205 17.58 5.59 3.12
C GLY A 205 17.32 4.17 2.63
N LEU A 206 16.24 3.94 1.86
CA LEU A 206 15.95 2.65 1.21
C LEU A 206 16.28 2.70 -0.28
N ARG A 207 16.44 1.52 -0.88
CA ARG A 207 16.49 1.39 -2.34
C ARG A 207 15.06 1.22 -2.88
N THR A 208 14.90 1.44 -4.18
CA THR A 208 13.65 1.20 -4.90
C THR A 208 13.96 0.25 -6.04
N SER A 209 13.29 -0.91 -6.10
CA SER A 209 13.62 -1.92 -7.12
C SER A 209 12.92 -1.67 -8.46
N ASN A 210 11.78 -0.98 -8.46
CA ASN A 210 10.89 -0.88 -9.62
C ASN A 210 10.52 -2.25 -10.23
N GLY A 211 10.51 -3.31 -9.42
CA GLY A 211 10.29 -4.68 -9.88
C GLY A 211 11.44 -5.24 -10.75
N ASN A 212 12.65 -4.65 -10.69
CA ASN A 212 13.83 -5.12 -11.40
C ASN A 212 15.04 -5.31 -10.46
N ARG A 213 15.70 -6.47 -10.57
CA ARG A 213 16.84 -6.82 -9.70
C ARG A 213 18.10 -6.04 -10.06
N ALA A 214 18.35 -5.82 -11.34
CA ALA A 214 19.50 -5.05 -11.79
C ALA A 214 19.38 -3.58 -11.38
N TRP A 215 18.18 -2.99 -11.49
CA TRP A 215 17.88 -1.64 -11.01
C TRP A 215 18.18 -1.49 -9.51
N TYR A 216 17.69 -2.41 -8.69
CA TYR A 216 17.90 -2.39 -7.24
C TYR A 216 19.40 -2.31 -6.87
N TRP A 217 20.26 -3.06 -7.55
CA TRP A 217 21.70 -3.06 -7.27
C TRP A 217 22.47 -1.92 -7.93
N LEU A 218 21.98 -1.41 -9.06
CA LEU A 218 22.60 -0.30 -9.79
C LEU A 218 22.50 1.02 -9.02
N TYR A 219 21.31 1.37 -8.51
CA TYR A 219 21.08 2.67 -7.89
C TYR A 219 21.23 2.65 -6.38
N SER A 220 21.92 3.65 -5.83
CA SER A 220 22.11 3.80 -4.38
C SER A 220 20.79 4.04 -3.63
N PRO A 221 20.76 3.86 -2.29
CA PRO A 221 19.58 4.23 -1.51
C PRO A 221 19.16 5.69 -1.76
N ALA A 222 17.86 5.94 -1.79
CA ALA A 222 17.29 7.23 -2.08
C ALA A 222 17.70 8.28 -1.03
N ASN A 223 17.96 9.50 -1.49
CA ASN A 223 18.32 10.64 -0.63
C ASN A 223 17.10 11.43 -0.13
N ALA A 224 15.94 11.23 -0.76
CA ALA A 224 14.67 11.89 -0.47
C ALA A 224 13.53 10.86 -0.50
N THR A 225 12.42 11.23 0.13
CA THR A 225 11.18 10.46 0.12
C THR A 225 10.21 11.10 -0.84
N ALA A 226 9.52 10.30 -1.67
CA ALA A 226 8.52 10.78 -2.61
C ALA A 226 7.40 11.56 -1.89
N PRO A 227 6.90 12.69 -2.44
CA PRO A 227 5.91 13.53 -1.77
C PRO A 227 4.65 12.80 -1.25
N PRO A 228 4.03 11.85 -2.00
CA PRO A 228 2.87 11.13 -1.48
C PRO A 228 3.19 10.32 -0.21
N VAL A 229 4.38 9.72 -0.14
CA VAL A 229 4.85 8.97 1.02
C VAL A 229 5.19 9.93 2.17
N GLN A 230 5.86 11.04 1.87
CA GLN A 230 6.24 12.03 2.88
C GLN A 230 5.01 12.65 3.57
N ASN A 231 3.95 12.96 2.80
CA ASN A 231 2.70 13.49 3.35
C ASN A 231 2.06 12.51 4.36
N LEU A 232 2.09 11.21 4.09
CA LEU A 232 1.60 10.17 5.00
C LEU A 232 2.45 10.08 6.28
N ILE A 233 3.78 10.12 6.15
CA ILE A 233 4.71 10.16 7.29
C ILE A 233 4.48 11.42 8.14
N ASP A 234 4.29 12.57 7.50
CA ASP A 234 4.04 13.85 8.16
C ASP A 234 2.69 13.86 8.87
N ALA A 235 1.71 13.08 8.41
CA ALA A 235 0.46 12.83 9.12
C ALA A 235 0.56 11.77 10.24
N GLY A 236 1.73 11.16 10.45
CA GLY A 236 2.00 10.22 11.53
C GLY A 236 1.85 8.74 11.19
N ALA A 237 1.67 8.40 9.90
CA ALA A 237 1.59 7.02 9.47
C ALA A 237 2.91 6.26 9.70
N ILE A 238 2.80 4.96 9.92
CA ILE A 238 3.90 4.03 10.15
C ILE A 238 4.16 3.28 8.85
N ILE A 239 5.30 3.54 8.20
CA ILE A 239 5.68 2.80 7.00
C ILE A 239 6.28 1.46 7.41
N VAL A 240 5.65 0.35 7.03
CA VAL A 240 6.06 -1.01 7.44
C VAL A 240 6.94 -1.72 6.42
N GLY A 241 6.92 -1.29 5.16
CA GLY A 241 7.72 -1.90 4.10
C GLY A 241 7.41 -1.42 2.70
N LYS A 242 8.30 -1.79 1.77
CA LYS A 242 8.12 -1.67 0.33
C LYS A 242 7.37 -2.91 -0.19
N MET A 243 6.41 -2.71 -1.08
CA MET A 243 5.49 -3.75 -1.55
C MET A 243 5.70 -4.08 -3.02
N ILE A 244 5.51 -5.35 -3.36
CA ILE A 244 5.71 -5.90 -4.70
C ILE A 244 4.92 -5.12 -5.75
N THR A 245 5.60 -4.85 -6.87
CA THR A 245 5.05 -4.20 -8.06
C THR A 245 5.45 -4.99 -9.29
N SER A 246 4.60 -4.98 -10.32
CA SER A 246 5.03 -5.42 -11.66
C SER A 246 6.17 -4.56 -12.16
N GLN A 247 7.03 -5.13 -12.99
CA GLN A 247 8.26 -4.47 -13.41
C GLN A 247 7.98 -3.16 -14.18
N PHE A 248 8.58 -2.07 -13.70
CA PHE A 248 8.37 -0.70 -14.17
C PHE A 248 6.88 -0.33 -14.26
N ALA A 249 6.07 -0.83 -13.31
CA ALA A 249 4.63 -0.64 -13.24
C ALA A 249 3.84 -1.09 -14.48
N ASN A 250 4.45 -1.88 -15.39
CA ASN A 250 3.75 -2.46 -16.53
C ASN A 250 2.83 -3.58 -16.07
N GLY A 251 1.56 -3.58 -16.47
CA GLY A 251 0.64 -4.67 -16.14
C GLY A 251 1.14 -6.02 -16.64
N GLU A 252 1.53 -6.88 -15.70
CA GLU A 252 1.99 -8.27 -15.91
C GLU A 252 0.92 -9.24 -15.41
N THR A 253 0.84 -10.44 -15.99
CA THR A 253 -0.07 -11.50 -15.54
C THR A 253 0.77 -12.68 -15.04
N ALA A 254 0.39 -13.29 -13.93
CA ALA A 254 1.07 -14.53 -13.53
C ALA A 254 0.84 -15.67 -14.54
N THR A 255 1.73 -16.65 -14.66
CA THR A 255 3.00 -16.78 -13.93
C THR A 255 4.21 -16.26 -14.70
N ALA A 256 4.19 -16.35 -16.03
CA ALA A 256 5.40 -16.28 -16.85
C ALA A 256 5.93 -14.84 -17.03
N ASP A 257 5.07 -13.83 -16.90
CA ASP A 257 5.47 -12.43 -17.05
C ASP A 257 6.34 -11.96 -15.88
N TRP A 258 6.11 -12.51 -14.68
CA TRP A 258 6.77 -12.13 -13.43
C TRP A 258 8.07 -12.92 -13.20
N VAL A 259 9.15 -12.49 -13.85
CA VAL A 259 10.43 -13.22 -13.82
C VAL A 259 11.35 -12.77 -12.67
N ASP A 260 11.64 -11.47 -12.56
CA ASP A 260 12.63 -10.95 -11.60
C ASP A 260 12.15 -11.04 -10.14
N TYR A 261 10.92 -10.59 -9.90
CA TYR A 261 10.18 -10.79 -8.66
C TYR A 261 8.88 -11.49 -9.03
N HIS A 262 8.47 -12.45 -8.23
CA HIS A 262 7.22 -13.17 -8.48
C HIS A 262 6.03 -12.35 -7.97
N GLU A 263 4.89 -12.48 -8.64
CA GLU A 263 3.62 -11.93 -8.18
C GLU A 263 3.29 -12.43 -6.75
N ALA A 264 2.75 -11.52 -5.93
CA ALA A 264 2.17 -11.88 -4.64
C ALA A 264 1.02 -12.89 -4.80
N PHE A 265 0.61 -13.53 -3.70
CA PHE A 265 -0.54 -14.44 -3.71
C PHE A 265 -1.82 -13.69 -3.35
N ASN A 266 -2.85 -13.84 -4.18
CA ASN A 266 -4.18 -13.33 -3.89
C ASN A 266 -4.78 -14.19 -2.75
N PRO A 267 -5.16 -13.61 -1.60
CA PRO A 267 -5.70 -14.40 -0.51
C PRO A 267 -7.12 -14.92 -0.78
N ARG A 268 -7.84 -14.35 -1.76
CA ARG A 268 -9.26 -14.62 -2.01
C ARG A 268 -9.50 -15.96 -2.68
N GLY A 269 -10.71 -16.48 -2.53
CA GLY A 269 -11.16 -17.73 -3.15
C GLY A 269 -10.21 -18.88 -2.79
N ASP A 270 -9.68 -19.54 -3.82
CA ASP A 270 -8.74 -20.65 -3.68
C ASP A 270 -7.30 -20.27 -3.29
N GLY A 271 -6.95 -18.99 -3.25
CA GLY A 271 -5.58 -18.53 -2.98
C GLY A 271 -4.64 -18.51 -4.20
N TYR A 272 -5.14 -18.88 -5.39
CA TYR A 272 -4.35 -19.02 -6.63
C TYR A 272 -4.88 -18.17 -7.79
N GLN A 273 -5.70 -17.16 -7.49
CA GLN A 273 -6.02 -16.13 -8.48
C GLN A 273 -4.85 -15.15 -8.66
N ASP A 274 -4.79 -14.53 -9.82
CA ASP A 274 -3.99 -13.35 -10.11
C ASP A 274 -4.47 -12.20 -9.18
N THR A 275 -3.52 -11.40 -8.73
CA THR A 275 -3.75 -10.25 -7.83
C THR A 275 -4.12 -8.98 -8.59
N SER A 276 -4.14 -9.04 -9.93
CA SER A 276 -4.07 -7.92 -10.85
C SER A 276 -2.79 -7.10 -10.65
N SER A 277 -2.52 -6.27 -11.64
CA SER A 277 -1.30 -5.47 -11.72
C SER A 277 -1.58 -3.97 -11.82
N SER A 278 -0.64 -3.09 -11.53
CA SER A 278 0.73 -3.38 -11.05
C SER A 278 0.95 -3.22 -9.55
N SER A 279 -0.05 -2.78 -8.78
CA SER A 279 0.06 -2.67 -7.30
C SER A 279 -0.29 -3.99 -6.59
N SER A 280 0.22 -5.11 -7.12
CA SER A 280 -0.06 -6.49 -6.68
C SER A 280 0.17 -6.69 -5.19
N GLY A 281 1.35 -6.28 -4.68
CA GLY A 281 1.69 -6.42 -3.27
C GLY A 281 0.75 -5.63 -2.37
N GLY A 282 0.41 -4.39 -2.75
CA GLY A 282 -0.53 -3.54 -2.02
C GLY A 282 -1.91 -4.17 -1.87
N GLY A 283 -2.44 -4.75 -2.95
CA GLY A 283 -3.71 -5.48 -2.90
C GLY A 283 -3.61 -6.73 -2.01
N ALA A 284 -2.63 -7.60 -2.29
CA ALA A 284 -2.46 -8.87 -1.60
C ALA A 284 -2.23 -8.69 -0.10
N GLY A 285 -1.33 -7.78 0.29
CA GLY A 285 -1.04 -7.49 1.69
C GLY A 285 -2.25 -6.92 2.42
N THR A 286 -2.93 -5.94 1.83
CA THR A 286 -4.09 -5.27 2.46
C THR A 286 -5.26 -6.24 2.66
N ALA A 287 -5.48 -7.14 1.69
CA ALA A 287 -6.51 -8.17 1.79
C ALA A 287 -6.13 -9.33 2.74
N SER A 288 -4.87 -9.46 3.15
CA SER A 288 -4.37 -10.60 3.93
C SER A 288 -4.07 -10.29 5.38
N TYR A 289 -3.54 -9.09 5.66
CA TYR A 289 -2.90 -8.79 6.92
C TYR A 289 -3.76 -7.86 7.77
N PRO A 290 -4.34 -8.35 8.89
CA PRO A 290 -5.17 -7.50 9.75
C PRO A 290 -4.36 -6.36 10.40
N TRP A 291 -3.05 -6.54 10.54
CA TRP A 291 -2.12 -5.53 11.05
C TRP A 291 -1.76 -4.45 10.01
N LEU A 292 -2.13 -4.60 8.73
CA LEU A 292 -1.89 -3.63 7.67
C LEU A 292 -3.20 -2.89 7.35
N ASP A 293 -3.20 -1.56 7.46
CA ASP A 293 -4.43 -0.77 7.39
C ASP A 293 -4.70 -0.24 5.98
N VAL A 294 -3.66 0.30 5.34
CA VAL A 294 -3.72 0.93 4.01
C VAL A 294 -2.45 0.57 3.22
N SER A 295 -2.54 0.54 1.90
CA SER A 295 -1.36 0.49 1.02
C SER A 295 -1.39 1.61 -0.01
N LEU A 296 -0.22 2.20 -0.31
CA LEU A 296 -0.04 3.16 -1.39
C LEU A 296 0.36 2.42 -2.67
N GLY A 297 -0.42 2.61 -3.73
CA GLY A 297 -0.12 2.18 -5.10
C GLY A 297 -0.10 3.35 -6.08
N SER A 298 0.03 3.02 -7.36
CA SER A 298 -0.08 3.98 -8.47
C SER A 298 -1.03 3.46 -9.53
N ASP A 299 -1.70 4.37 -10.24
CA ASP A 299 -2.66 4.06 -11.30
C ASP A 299 -2.41 4.91 -12.56
N THR A 300 -1.79 4.28 -13.56
CA THR A 300 -1.61 4.83 -14.92
C THR A 300 -2.70 4.34 -15.87
N GLY A 301 -3.21 3.13 -15.63
CA GLY A 301 -4.15 2.45 -16.51
C GLY A 301 -5.19 1.57 -15.80
N GLY A 302 -5.13 1.48 -14.46
CA GLY A 302 -5.89 0.54 -13.65
C GLY A 302 -5.09 -0.04 -12.49
N SER A 303 -3.84 0.38 -12.26
CA SER A 303 -2.92 -0.31 -11.36
C SER A 303 -3.25 -0.21 -9.87
N VAL A 304 -4.22 0.62 -9.46
CA VAL A 304 -4.84 0.58 -8.11
C VAL A 304 -6.22 -0.06 -8.21
N ARG A 305 -6.99 0.31 -9.23
CA ARG A 305 -8.37 -0.16 -9.42
C ARG A 305 -8.45 -1.68 -9.64
N GLY A 306 -7.65 -2.23 -10.54
CA GLY A 306 -7.59 -3.67 -10.84
C GLY A 306 -7.30 -4.53 -9.61
N PRO A 307 -6.21 -4.29 -8.87
CA PRO A 307 -5.95 -5.01 -7.62
C PRO A 307 -7.04 -4.84 -6.57
N SER A 308 -7.69 -3.67 -6.50
CA SER A 308 -8.83 -3.45 -5.60
C SER A 308 -10.07 -4.23 -6.03
N GLN A 309 -10.34 -4.30 -7.34
CA GLN A 309 -11.48 -4.98 -7.95
C GLN A 309 -11.46 -6.49 -7.68
N VAL A 310 -10.31 -7.14 -7.90
CA VAL A 310 -10.20 -8.61 -7.78
C VAL A 310 -9.96 -9.09 -6.35
N GLN A 311 -9.62 -8.17 -5.43
CA GLN A 311 -9.38 -8.51 -4.01
C GLN A 311 -10.42 -7.91 -3.06
N GLY A 312 -11.44 -7.23 -3.60
CA GLY A 312 -12.56 -6.70 -2.82
C GLY A 312 -12.10 -5.63 -1.83
N LEU A 313 -11.32 -4.66 -2.31
CA LEU A 313 -10.84 -3.53 -1.52
C LEU A 313 -11.45 -2.23 -2.02
N TYR A 314 -11.46 -1.23 -1.15
CA TYR A 314 -11.62 0.16 -1.56
C TYR A 314 -10.33 0.61 -2.22
N GLY A 315 -10.43 1.28 -3.37
CA GLY A 315 -9.25 1.87 -4.00
C GLY A 315 -9.56 2.98 -4.97
N ASN A 316 -8.71 3.99 -5.04
CA ASN A 316 -8.95 5.17 -5.86
C ASN A 316 -7.85 5.40 -6.89
N ARG A 317 -8.28 5.69 -8.12
CA ARG A 317 -7.53 6.59 -9.00
C ARG A 317 -8.05 8.00 -8.74
N PRO A 318 -7.25 8.92 -8.16
CA PRO A 318 -7.72 10.29 -7.96
C PRO A 318 -7.78 11.08 -9.26
N SER A 319 -8.29 12.32 -9.19
CA SER A 319 -8.02 13.32 -10.23
C SER A 319 -6.51 13.41 -10.50
N HIS A 320 -6.15 13.58 -11.78
CA HIS A 320 -4.73 13.72 -12.14
C HIS A 320 -4.15 15.03 -11.59
N GLY A 321 -2.95 14.95 -11.02
CA GLY A 321 -2.20 16.11 -10.52
C GLY A 321 -2.45 16.52 -9.07
N LEU A 322 -3.19 15.73 -8.27
CA LEU A 322 -3.47 16.10 -6.87
C LEU A 322 -2.23 16.11 -5.95
N VAL A 323 -1.16 15.42 -6.29
CA VAL A 323 0.10 15.43 -5.54
C VAL A 323 1.25 15.19 -6.51
N SER A 324 2.40 15.82 -6.27
CA SER A 324 3.60 15.59 -7.08
C SER A 324 4.04 14.12 -6.99
N LEU A 325 4.53 13.59 -8.11
CA LEU A 325 5.14 12.27 -8.22
C LEU A 325 6.67 12.36 -8.37
N ASP A 326 7.28 13.47 -7.93
CA ASP A 326 8.74 13.56 -7.82
C ASP A 326 9.29 12.38 -7.00
N HIS A 327 10.47 11.87 -7.37
CA HIS A 327 11.08 10.68 -6.77
C HIS A 327 10.18 9.43 -6.82
N THR A 328 9.34 9.33 -7.86
CA THR A 328 8.56 8.14 -8.21
C THR A 328 8.92 7.72 -9.63
N MET A 329 9.12 6.43 -9.87
CA MET A 329 9.43 5.94 -11.22
C MET A 329 8.23 6.16 -12.17
N PRO A 330 8.42 6.84 -13.33
CA PRO A 330 7.33 7.17 -14.23
C PRO A 330 7.01 6.02 -15.21
N LEU A 331 5.72 5.81 -15.49
CA LEU A 331 5.27 5.02 -16.64
C LEU A 331 4.78 5.96 -17.75
N SER A 332 3.90 6.91 -17.41
CA SER A 332 3.46 7.97 -18.31
C SER A 332 3.01 9.16 -17.47
N PRO A 333 3.85 10.21 -17.30
CA PRO A 333 3.53 11.33 -16.39
C PRO A 333 2.20 12.04 -16.67
N VAL A 334 1.71 12.01 -17.91
CA VAL A 334 0.42 12.61 -18.29
C VAL A 334 -0.79 11.76 -17.90
N LEU A 335 -0.56 10.57 -17.33
CA LEU A 335 -1.58 9.62 -16.88
C LEU A 335 -1.39 9.20 -15.41
N ASP A 336 -0.15 9.16 -14.92
CA ASP A 336 0.25 8.62 -13.63
C ASP A 336 -0.42 9.35 -12.46
N THR A 337 -0.98 8.58 -11.52
CA THR A 337 -1.56 9.08 -10.27
C THR A 337 -1.22 8.17 -9.09
N PRO A 338 -1.02 8.70 -7.86
CA PRO A 338 -0.92 7.87 -6.66
C PRO A 338 -2.30 7.58 -6.08
N GLY A 339 -2.56 6.33 -5.73
CA GLY A 339 -3.85 5.86 -5.20
C GLY A 339 -3.68 4.93 -4.01
N LEU A 340 -4.69 4.85 -3.16
CA LEU A 340 -4.67 4.04 -1.95
C LEU A 340 -5.52 2.79 -2.12
N LEU A 341 -5.15 1.72 -1.41
CA LEU A 341 -5.92 0.49 -1.26
C LEU A 341 -6.19 0.26 0.22
N ALA A 342 -7.43 -0.02 0.59
CA ALA A 342 -7.84 -0.20 1.98
C ALA A 342 -9.03 -1.15 2.13
N ARG A 343 -9.16 -1.74 3.32
CA ARG A 343 -10.34 -2.55 3.68
C ARG A 343 -11.47 -1.70 4.27
N ASN A 344 -11.11 -0.69 5.04
CA ASN A 344 -12.05 0.18 5.74
C ASN A 344 -12.10 1.57 5.04
N PRO A 345 -13.28 2.07 4.65
CA PRO A 345 -13.40 3.31 3.89
C PRO A 345 -13.08 4.57 4.73
N GLN A 346 -13.17 4.50 6.06
CA GLN A 346 -12.88 5.64 6.93
C GLN A 346 -11.37 5.90 7.01
N VAL A 347 -10.57 4.87 7.32
CA VAL A 347 -9.09 5.02 7.33
C VAL A 347 -8.54 5.31 5.93
N TRP A 348 -9.21 4.82 4.89
CA TRP A 348 -8.90 5.13 3.50
C TRP A 348 -9.08 6.63 3.20
N MET A 349 -10.20 7.21 3.60
CA MET A 349 -10.47 8.65 3.46
C MET A 349 -9.51 9.50 4.29
N GLU A 350 -9.23 9.12 5.55
CA GLU A 350 -8.24 9.82 6.39
C GLU A 350 -6.86 9.83 5.73
N ALA A 351 -6.42 8.69 5.19
CA ALA A 351 -5.15 8.57 4.49
C ALA A 351 -5.12 9.40 3.19
N ALA A 352 -6.23 9.45 2.45
CA ALA A 352 -6.36 10.27 1.26
C ALA A 352 -6.29 11.77 1.59
N GLN A 353 -6.99 12.22 2.63
CA GLN A 353 -6.94 13.61 3.12
C GLN A 353 -5.52 14.00 3.52
N ALA A 354 -4.80 13.13 4.22
CA ALA A 354 -3.40 13.36 4.56
C ALA A 354 -2.50 13.41 3.32
N MET A 355 -2.64 12.48 2.38
CA MET A 355 -1.76 12.33 1.22
C MET A 355 -1.95 13.45 0.18
N TYR A 356 -3.20 13.78 -0.16
CA TYR A 356 -3.50 14.83 -1.14
C TYR A 356 -3.52 16.23 -0.50
N GLY A 357 -3.65 16.31 0.83
CA GLY A 357 -3.58 17.55 1.59
C GLY A 357 -4.66 18.56 1.14
N PRO A 358 -4.30 19.84 0.95
CA PRO A 358 -5.27 20.89 0.62
C PRO A 358 -5.85 20.78 -0.81
N ASN A 359 -5.36 19.85 -1.63
CA ASN A 359 -5.79 19.72 -3.03
C ASN A 359 -7.11 18.95 -3.18
N ILE A 360 -7.65 18.37 -2.09
CA ILE A 360 -9.01 17.84 -2.05
C ILE A 360 -9.90 18.69 -1.15
N THR A 361 -11.12 18.96 -1.62
CA THR A 361 -12.16 19.61 -0.82
C THR A 361 -13.23 18.59 -0.51
N ILE A 362 -13.46 18.34 0.78
CA ILE A 362 -14.52 17.42 1.25
C ILE A 362 -15.86 18.13 1.14
N THR A 363 -16.81 17.51 0.44
CA THR A 363 -18.18 18.03 0.24
C THR A 363 -19.19 16.90 0.35
N SER A 364 -20.35 17.18 0.95
CA SER A 364 -21.46 16.22 1.10
C SER A 364 -22.72 16.67 0.34
N SER A 365 -22.52 17.17 -0.88
CA SER A 365 -23.61 17.52 -1.81
C SER A 365 -23.48 16.65 -3.05
N TYR A 366 -24.52 15.90 -3.39
CA TYR A 366 -24.46 14.84 -4.40
C TYR A 366 -25.43 15.07 -5.55
N PRO A 367 -25.08 14.67 -6.79
CA PRO A 367 -25.98 14.74 -7.93
C PRO A 367 -27.20 13.81 -7.76
N THR A 368 -28.34 14.23 -8.29
CA THR A 368 -29.57 13.42 -8.39
C THR A 368 -29.68 12.67 -9.72
N SER A 369 -28.58 12.65 -10.49
CA SER A 369 -28.44 11.91 -11.74
C SER A 369 -27.33 10.86 -11.60
N VAL A 370 -27.67 9.61 -11.89
CA VAL A 370 -26.72 8.50 -11.97
C VAL A 370 -26.67 8.00 -13.41
N GLN A 371 -25.47 7.88 -13.96
CA GLN A 371 -25.24 7.33 -15.30
C GLN A 371 -24.52 5.99 -15.19
N THR A 372 -25.06 4.95 -15.80
CA THR A 372 -24.47 3.61 -15.73
C THR A 372 -23.86 3.19 -17.06
N LEU A 373 -22.65 2.61 -17.04
CA LEU A 373 -21.93 2.15 -18.22
C LEU A 373 -21.89 0.61 -18.24
N GLY A 374 -22.72 -0.01 -19.09
CA GLY A 374 -22.75 -1.47 -19.24
C GLY A 374 -23.19 -2.22 -17.98
N TRP A 375 -24.18 -1.67 -17.25
CA TRP A 375 -24.70 -2.25 -16.01
C TRP A 375 -25.74 -3.34 -16.30
N PRO A 376 -25.79 -4.44 -15.52
CA PRO A 376 -26.79 -5.47 -15.68
C PRO A 376 -28.21 -4.93 -15.42
N THR A 377 -29.18 -5.46 -16.16
CA THR A 377 -30.62 -5.10 -16.00
C THR A 377 -31.49 -6.30 -15.66
N THR A 378 -30.89 -7.49 -15.65
CA THR A 378 -31.48 -8.77 -15.31
C THR A 378 -30.56 -9.45 -14.29
N VAL A 379 -31.15 -10.24 -13.39
CA VAL A 379 -30.39 -11.04 -12.43
C VAL A 379 -30.18 -12.41 -13.03
N ASP A 380 -29.04 -12.62 -13.70
CA ASP A 380 -28.68 -13.91 -14.28
C ASP A 380 -27.79 -14.74 -13.31
N ASP A 381 -27.04 -14.07 -12.44
CA ASP A 381 -26.25 -14.68 -11.36
C ASP A 381 -26.18 -13.80 -10.09
N VAL A 382 -25.41 -14.26 -9.09
CA VAL A 382 -25.22 -13.56 -7.80
C VAL A 382 -24.51 -12.22 -7.96
N ALA A 383 -23.60 -12.08 -8.93
CA ALA A 383 -22.92 -10.81 -9.16
C ALA A 383 -23.88 -9.77 -9.72
N ASP A 384 -24.76 -10.17 -10.65
CA ASP A 384 -25.81 -9.29 -11.17
C ASP A 384 -26.78 -8.84 -10.08
N GLU A 385 -27.18 -9.73 -9.17
CA GLU A 385 -28.01 -9.40 -8.01
C GLU A 385 -27.34 -8.31 -7.15
N LEU A 386 -26.09 -8.52 -6.76
CA LEU A 386 -25.31 -7.56 -5.96
C LEU A 386 -25.17 -6.19 -6.65
N LEU A 387 -24.94 -6.18 -7.97
CA LEU A 387 -24.82 -4.95 -8.75
C LEU A 387 -26.17 -4.22 -8.87
N ILE A 388 -27.25 -4.93 -9.19
CA ILE A 388 -28.59 -4.32 -9.32
C ILE A 388 -29.05 -3.75 -7.98
N ASP A 389 -28.88 -4.51 -6.89
CA ASP A 389 -29.21 -4.05 -5.54
C ASP A 389 -28.38 -2.83 -5.13
N PHE A 390 -27.08 -2.84 -5.43
CA PHE A 390 -26.22 -1.68 -5.12
C PHE A 390 -26.66 -0.42 -5.87
N LEU A 391 -26.96 -0.51 -7.17
CA LEU A 391 -27.49 0.62 -7.93
C LEU A 391 -28.81 1.13 -7.34
N GLY A 392 -29.72 0.21 -7.00
CA GLY A 392 -31.00 0.54 -6.34
C GLY A 392 -30.78 1.31 -5.04
N ASN A 393 -29.96 0.77 -4.14
CA ASN A 393 -29.65 1.39 -2.85
C ASN A 393 -28.99 2.77 -3.00
N VAL A 394 -28.05 2.93 -3.93
CA VAL A 394 -27.41 4.23 -4.21
C VAL A 394 -28.41 5.24 -4.76
N THR A 395 -29.27 4.84 -5.70
CA THR A 395 -30.29 5.76 -6.25
C THR A 395 -31.34 6.15 -5.21
N GLU A 396 -31.74 5.25 -4.34
CA GLU A 396 -32.64 5.55 -3.22
C GLU A 396 -31.98 6.52 -2.23
N PHE A 397 -30.73 6.22 -1.81
CA PHE A 397 -29.96 7.06 -0.90
C PHE A 397 -29.80 8.49 -1.42
N LEU A 398 -29.50 8.64 -2.71
CA LEU A 398 -29.31 9.94 -3.36
C LEU A 398 -30.62 10.62 -3.79
N SER A 399 -31.77 9.95 -3.67
CA SER A 399 -33.02 10.39 -4.33
C SER A 399 -32.80 10.69 -5.82
N ALA A 400 -32.03 9.84 -6.50
CA ALA A 400 -31.54 10.03 -7.85
C ALA A 400 -32.24 9.11 -8.87
N ASN A 401 -32.12 9.45 -10.15
CA ASN A 401 -32.53 8.56 -11.26
C ASN A 401 -31.31 7.98 -11.96
N ALA A 402 -31.31 6.66 -12.21
CA ALA A 402 -30.29 5.99 -13.01
C ALA A 402 -30.67 5.93 -14.49
N THR A 403 -29.71 6.23 -15.37
CA THR A 403 -29.87 6.12 -16.82
C THR A 403 -28.64 5.45 -17.45
N ALA A 404 -28.86 4.57 -18.44
CA ALA A 404 -27.77 3.97 -19.18
C ALA A 404 -27.13 5.01 -20.13
N PHE A 405 -25.81 5.15 -20.08
CA PHE A 405 -25.07 6.06 -20.96
C PHE A 405 -24.16 5.27 -21.91
N ASN A 406 -24.24 5.58 -23.20
CA ASN A 406 -23.42 4.96 -24.23
C ASN A 406 -22.31 5.91 -24.68
N VAL A 407 -21.12 5.73 -24.08
CA VAL A 407 -19.92 6.56 -24.31
C VAL A 407 -19.54 6.59 -25.79
N THR A 408 -19.48 5.43 -26.45
CA THR A 408 -19.09 5.32 -27.85
C THR A 408 -20.07 6.07 -28.76
N ALA A 409 -21.37 5.78 -28.65
CA ALA A 409 -22.38 6.41 -29.49
C ALA A 409 -22.44 7.93 -29.26
N SER A 410 -22.31 8.37 -28.00
CA SER A 410 -22.31 9.80 -27.68
C SER A 410 -21.06 10.53 -28.17
N PHE A 411 -19.88 9.90 -28.11
CA PHE A 411 -18.64 10.49 -28.64
C PHE A 411 -18.70 10.60 -30.16
N ASP A 412 -19.09 9.53 -30.84
CA ASP A 412 -19.15 9.46 -32.31
C ASP A 412 -20.17 10.46 -32.87
N ALA A 413 -21.31 10.64 -32.19
CA ALA A 413 -22.31 11.64 -32.58
C ALA A 413 -21.80 13.09 -32.38
N ALA A 414 -21.04 13.35 -31.32
CA ALA A 414 -20.49 14.68 -31.04
C ALA A 414 -19.27 15.02 -31.92
N ASN A 415 -18.58 14.01 -32.45
CA ASN A 415 -17.33 14.16 -33.20
C ASN A 415 -17.40 13.44 -34.55
N ALA A 416 -18.43 13.74 -35.35
CA ALA A 416 -18.68 13.07 -36.62
C ALA A 416 -17.55 13.24 -37.68
N ASP A 417 -16.69 14.24 -37.51
CA ASP A 417 -15.58 14.54 -38.43
C ASP A 417 -14.27 13.78 -38.11
N ILE A 418 -14.21 13.02 -37.01
CA ILE A 418 -13.07 12.17 -36.67
C ILE A 418 -13.45 10.69 -36.70
N ALA A 419 -12.45 9.81 -36.62
CA ALA A 419 -12.68 8.37 -36.58
C ALA A 419 -13.54 7.97 -35.35
N PRO A 420 -14.31 6.86 -35.44
CA PRO A 420 -15.07 6.35 -34.31
C PRO A 420 -14.20 6.12 -33.07
N LEU A 421 -14.75 6.31 -31.87
CA LEU A 421 -14.02 6.31 -30.59
C LEU A 421 -13.08 5.11 -30.44
N THR A 422 -13.57 3.91 -30.78
CA THR A 422 -12.81 2.66 -30.66
C THR A 422 -11.55 2.67 -31.50
N THR A 423 -11.61 3.27 -32.70
CA THR A 423 -10.46 3.41 -33.60
C THR A 423 -9.60 4.60 -33.20
N PHE A 424 -10.22 5.72 -32.87
CA PHE A 424 -9.56 6.97 -32.50
C PHE A 424 -8.65 6.82 -31.26
N MET A 425 -9.15 6.12 -30.24
CA MET A 425 -8.41 5.90 -28.98
C MET A 425 -7.57 4.62 -28.97
N ASN A 426 -7.64 3.80 -30.02
CA ASN A 426 -7.06 2.45 -30.04
C ASN A 426 -5.58 2.41 -29.66
N LEU A 427 -4.80 3.38 -30.16
CA LEU A 427 -3.36 3.44 -29.95
C LEU A 427 -2.95 4.41 -28.83
N THR A 428 -3.85 5.29 -28.40
CA THR A 428 -3.52 6.45 -27.56
C THR A 428 -2.87 6.05 -26.25
N TYR A 429 -3.48 5.11 -25.51
CA TYR A 429 -2.88 4.66 -24.24
C TYR A 429 -1.52 4.01 -24.44
N ALA A 430 -1.43 3.08 -25.39
CA ALA A 430 -0.23 2.34 -25.68
C ALA A 430 0.92 3.28 -26.05
N LEU A 431 0.71 4.21 -26.97
CA LEU A 431 1.72 5.20 -27.37
C LEU A 431 2.27 5.98 -26.17
N LEU A 432 1.39 6.47 -25.28
CA LEU A 432 1.79 7.23 -24.10
C LEU A 432 2.68 6.40 -23.17
N ILE A 433 2.24 5.20 -22.78
CA ILE A 433 3.00 4.38 -21.83
C ILE A 433 4.28 3.80 -22.41
N THR A 434 4.33 3.50 -23.71
CA THR A 434 5.51 2.87 -24.31
C THR A 434 6.58 3.90 -24.61
N LYS A 435 6.22 5.02 -25.26
CA LYS A 435 7.22 5.99 -25.72
C LYS A 435 7.77 6.83 -24.57
N GLN A 436 6.92 7.28 -23.65
CA GLN A 436 7.40 8.06 -22.50
C GLN A 436 8.24 7.21 -21.56
N GLN A 437 7.85 5.97 -21.26
CA GLN A 437 8.67 5.12 -20.39
C GLN A 437 10.00 4.72 -21.05
N THR A 438 10.02 4.50 -22.36
CA THR A 438 11.28 4.27 -23.08
C THR A 438 12.27 5.41 -22.79
N GLU A 439 11.85 6.66 -23.01
CA GLU A 439 12.71 7.83 -22.81
C GLU A 439 13.09 8.06 -21.34
N LEU A 440 12.13 7.91 -20.43
CA LEU A 440 12.30 8.28 -19.02
C LEU A 440 12.92 7.18 -18.16
N VAL A 441 12.81 5.91 -18.58
CA VAL A 441 13.22 4.74 -17.77
C VAL A 441 14.20 3.85 -18.53
N ARG A 442 13.83 3.36 -19.73
CA ARG A 442 14.66 2.39 -20.46
C ARG A 442 16.02 2.97 -20.85
N GLU A 443 16.04 4.09 -21.56
CA GLU A 443 17.28 4.66 -22.10
C GLU A 443 18.28 5.05 -20.98
N PRO A 444 17.87 5.76 -19.91
CA PRO A 444 18.78 6.07 -18.80
C PRO A 444 19.27 4.81 -18.09
N PHE A 445 18.37 3.85 -17.83
CA PHE A 445 18.74 2.61 -17.14
C PHE A 445 19.76 1.79 -17.94
N TYR A 446 19.56 1.64 -19.24
CA TYR A 446 20.49 0.92 -20.11
C TYR A 446 21.84 1.64 -20.21
N ALA A 447 21.83 2.97 -20.33
CA ALA A 447 23.06 3.76 -20.37
C ALA A 447 23.86 3.63 -19.06
N ASP A 448 23.20 3.81 -17.92
CA ASP A 448 23.82 3.73 -16.59
C ASP A 448 24.38 2.33 -16.31
N TYR A 449 23.61 1.29 -16.63
CA TYR A 449 24.04 -0.09 -16.45
C TYR A 449 25.23 -0.43 -17.35
N ALA A 450 25.16 -0.06 -18.63
CA ALA A 450 26.24 -0.29 -19.60
C ALA A 450 27.56 0.40 -19.19
N ALA A 451 27.48 1.60 -18.59
CA ALA A 451 28.64 2.38 -18.18
C ALA A 451 29.51 1.67 -17.14
N ILE A 452 28.93 0.83 -16.27
CA ILE A 452 29.66 0.11 -15.21
C ILE A 452 29.78 -1.40 -15.45
N HIS A 453 29.08 -1.93 -16.47
CA HIS A 453 29.08 -3.36 -16.82
C HIS A 453 29.66 -3.65 -18.21
N ASP A 454 30.58 -2.79 -18.68
CA ASP A 454 31.34 -2.99 -19.93
C ASP A 454 30.40 -3.20 -21.14
N GLY A 455 29.46 -2.25 -21.30
CA GLY A 455 28.54 -2.20 -22.44
C GLY A 455 27.38 -3.20 -22.42
N ARG A 456 27.25 -4.03 -21.36
CA ARG A 456 26.16 -5.02 -21.24
C ARG A 456 24.83 -4.34 -20.92
N LEU A 457 23.73 -5.01 -21.27
CA LEU A 457 22.37 -4.61 -20.88
C LEU A 457 21.89 -5.41 -19.66
N PRO A 458 21.04 -4.81 -18.80
CA PRO A 458 20.38 -5.54 -17.73
C PRO A 458 19.27 -6.44 -18.28
N PHE A 459 18.89 -7.47 -17.51
CA PHE A 459 17.68 -8.23 -17.81
C PHE A 459 16.43 -7.41 -17.53
N VAL A 460 15.40 -7.59 -18.35
CA VAL A 460 14.08 -6.97 -18.26
C VAL A 460 13.04 -8.04 -18.55
N ASN A 461 11.93 -8.02 -17.81
CA ASN A 461 10.83 -8.95 -17.98
C ASN A 461 10.23 -8.85 -19.41
N PRO A 462 9.56 -9.91 -19.89
CA PRO A 462 9.00 -9.93 -21.25
C PRO A 462 8.00 -8.80 -21.55
N VAL A 463 7.15 -8.41 -20.58
CA VAL A 463 6.10 -7.40 -20.79
C VAL A 463 6.68 -6.01 -21.11
N PRO A 464 7.58 -5.40 -20.30
CA PRO A 464 8.20 -4.13 -20.67
C PRO A 464 8.95 -4.20 -22.01
N LEU A 465 9.65 -5.31 -22.31
CA LEU A 465 10.38 -5.48 -23.57
C LEU A 465 9.45 -5.44 -24.79
N ALA A 466 8.36 -6.20 -24.76
CA ALA A 466 7.38 -6.23 -25.85
C ALA A 466 6.77 -4.84 -26.09
N ARG A 467 6.44 -4.13 -25.00
CA ARG A 467 5.86 -2.78 -25.03
C ARG A 467 6.83 -1.73 -25.58
N TRP A 468 8.05 -1.67 -25.07
CA TRP A 468 9.04 -0.72 -25.57
C TRP A 468 9.39 -1.00 -27.04
N GLY A 469 9.57 -2.27 -27.42
CA GLY A 469 9.85 -2.66 -28.80
C GLY A 469 8.71 -2.31 -29.77
N TRP A 470 7.44 -2.45 -29.33
CA TRP A 470 6.31 -1.97 -30.12
C TRP A 470 6.31 -0.46 -30.27
N GLY A 471 6.60 0.28 -29.20
CA GLY A 471 6.66 1.74 -29.18
C GLY A 471 7.74 2.33 -30.08
N ASP A 472 8.92 1.69 -30.14
CA ASP A 472 10.01 2.05 -31.05
C ASP A 472 9.59 1.93 -32.53
N ASN A 473 8.74 0.96 -32.84
CA ASN A 473 8.26 0.69 -34.19
C ASN A 473 7.04 1.56 -34.60
N GLN A 474 6.53 2.43 -33.71
CA GLN A 474 5.42 3.32 -34.04
C GLN A 474 5.89 4.65 -34.64
N THR A 475 5.22 5.08 -35.71
CA THR A 475 5.44 6.38 -36.36
C THR A 475 4.72 7.54 -35.68
N TYR A 476 3.62 7.27 -34.95
CA TYR A 476 2.90 8.28 -34.17
C TYR A 476 3.76 8.78 -33.01
N THR A 477 3.60 10.06 -32.64
CA THR A 477 4.38 10.65 -31.54
C THR A 477 3.63 10.65 -30.21
N VAL A 478 4.31 11.05 -29.14
CA VAL A 478 3.66 11.28 -27.84
C VAL A 478 2.68 12.45 -27.95
N GLU A 479 3.03 13.49 -28.71
CA GLU A 479 2.17 14.66 -28.96
C GLU A 479 0.87 14.27 -29.68
N ASP A 480 0.93 13.37 -30.67
CA ASP A 480 -0.27 12.84 -31.34
C ASP A 480 -1.21 12.18 -30.33
N ALA A 481 -0.66 11.34 -29.45
CA ALA A 481 -1.44 10.64 -28.43
C ALA A 481 -1.99 11.61 -27.37
N VAL A 482 -1.22 12.62 -26.95
CA VAL A 482 -1.68 13.68 -26.05
C VAL A 482 -2.81 14.49 -26.70
N ALA A 483 -2.73 14.79 -28.00
CA ALA A 483 -3.79 15.48 -28.72
C ALA A 483 -5.09 14.66 -28.74
N ASN A 484 -5.01 13.36 -29.05
CA ASN A 484 -6.18 12.48 -29.01
C ASN A 484 -6.79 12.37 -27.62
N LYS A 485 -5.95 12.21 -26.59
CA LYS A 485 -6.37 12.22 -25.19
C LYS A 485 -7.10 13.53 -24.85
N THR A 486 -6.56 14.68 -25.26
CA THR A 486 -7.13 16.00 -24.96
C THR A 486 -8.51 16.19 -25.60
N ILE A 487 -8.70 15.70 -26.82
CA ILE A 487 -10.01 15.71 -27.50
C ILE A 487 -11.03 14.90 -26.70
N PHE A 488 -10.67 13.65 -26.33
CA PHE A 488 -11.55 12.80 -25.53
C PHE A 488 -11.85 13.41 -24.15
N GLN A 489 -10.83 13.93 -23.48
CA GLN A 489 -10.94 14.56 -22.17
C GLN A 489 -11.90 15.74 -22.17
N THR A 490 -11.76 16.64 -23.16
CA THR A 490 -12.61 17.82 -23.28
C THR A 490 -14.07 17.39 -23.44
N TRP A 491 -14.34 16.48 -24.37
CA TRP A 491 -15.68 15.95 -24.59
C TRP A 491 -16.28 15.29 -23.33
N ALA A 492 -15.52 14.43 -22.65
CA ALA A 492 -16.02 13.72 -21.48
C ALA A 492 -16.38 14.70 -20.34
N ASN A 493 -15.52 15.69 -20.10
CA ASN A 493 -15.69 16.71 -19.05
C ASN A 493 -16.79 17.75 -19.37
N GLU A 494 -17.28 17.80 -20.60
CA GLU A 494 -18.40 18.67 -21.01
C GLU A 494 -19.72 17.89 -21.13
N THR A 495 -19.70 16.57 -20.98
CA THR A 495 -20.87 15.69 -21.17
C THR A 495 -21.25 14.95 -19.89
N PHE A 496 -20.87 13.68 -19.76
CA PHE A 496 -21.29 12.82 -18.64
C PHE A 496 -20.41 12.95 -17.38
N LEU A 497 -19.29 13.66 -17.48
CA LEU A 497 -18.41 13.99 -16.34
C LEU A 497 -18.33 15.50 -16.12
N ALA A 498 -19.42 16.22 -16.43
CA ALA A 498 -19.50 17.67 -16.28
C ALA A 498 -19.47 18.09 -14.79
N PRO A 499 -18.72 19.16 -14.46
CA PRO A 499 -18.71 19.71 -13.11
C PRO A 499 -19.98 20.49 -12.80
N SER A 500 -20.35 20.53 -11.52
CA SER A 500 -21.47 21.29 -10.98
C SER A 500 -21.01 22.21 -9.86
N SER A 501 -21.50 23.45 -9.82
CA SER A 501 -21.23 24.34 -8.70
C SER A 501 -22.00 23.97 -7.43
N GLU A 502 -23.07 23.16 -7.54
CA GLU A 502 -23.92 22.78 -6.40
C GLU A 502 -23.49 21.45 -5.77
N THR A 503 -23.22 20.45 -6.61
CA THR A 503 -22.96 19.06 -6.20
C THR A 503 -21.55 18.57 -6.56
N CYS A 504 -20.66 19.50 -6.95
CA CYS A 504 -19.34 19.24 -7.55
C CYS A 504 -19.40 18.60 -8.96
N SER A 505 -20.27 17.62 -9.18
CA SER A 505 -20.46 16.92 -10.45
C SER A 505 -21.95 16.85 -10.81
N GLU A 506 -22.27 17.00 -12.10
CA GLU A 506 -23.66 16.93 -12.62
C GLU A 506 -24.26 15.52 -12.55
N SER A 507 -23.42 14.48 -12.61
CA SER A 507 -23.86 13.09 -12.44
C SER A 507 -22.80 12.22 -11.79
N LEU A 508 -23.25 11.23 -11.02
CA LEU A 508 -22.42 10.11 -10.60
C LEU A 508 -22.39 9.08 -11.74
N VAL A 509 -21.20 8.60 -12.12
CA VAL A 509 -21.06 7.61 -13.19
C VAL A 509 -20.62 6.28 -12.60
N MET A 510 -21.32 5.19 -12.93
CA MET A 510 -21.10 3.86 -12.36
C MET A 510 -20.80 2.82 -13.44
N TYR A 511 -19.83 1.95 -13.21
CA TYR A 511 -19.58 0.78 -14.06
C TYR A 511 -19.12 -0.42 -13.24
N VAL A 512 -19.25 -1.61 -13.83
CA VAL A 512 -18.88 -2.88 -13.17
C VAL A 512 -17.36 -3.01 -13.09
N GLY A 513 -16.84 -3.26 -11.88
CA GLY A 513 -15.41 -3.46 -11.65
C GLY A 513 -15.00 -4.93 -11.79
N SER A 514 -15.63 -5.81 -11.01
CA SER A 514 -15.44 -7.27 -11.06
C SER A 514 -16.78 -7.95 -10.81
N THR A 515 -17.01 -9.07 -11.50
CA THR A 515 -18.14 -9.98 -11.30
C THR A 515 -17.73 -11.27 -10.59
N GLY A 516 -16.51 -11.33 -10.04
CA GLY A 516 -15.99 -12.55 -9.41
C GLY A 516 -15.48 -13.59 -10.41
N SER A 517 -14.94 -13.14 -11.55
CA SER A 517 -14.35 -14.03 -12.56
C SER A 517 -12.96 -14.53 -12.17
N THR A 518 -12.62 -15.73 -12.63
CA THR A 518 -11.33 -16.36 -12.32
C THR A 518 -10.24 -15.95 -13.29
N THR A 519 -9.06 -15.66 -12.76
CA THR A 519 -7.81 -15.53 -13.51
C THR A 519 -6.77 -16.34 -12.77
N TYR A 520 -6.61 -17.62 -13.11
CA TYR A 520 -5.72 -18.51 -12.37
C TYR A 520 -4.25 -18.22 -12.66
N ARG A 521 -3.45 -18.06 -11.60
CA ARG A 521 -2.02 -17.76 -11.67
C ARG A 521 -1.17 -18.84 -12.34
N ASN A 522 -1.67 -20.07 -12.44
CA ASN A 522 -0.99 -21.21 -13.07
C ASN A 522 -1.38 -21.40 -14.55
N THR A 523 -2.11 -20.45 -15.14
CA THR A 523 -2.44 -20.47 -16.57
C THR A 523 -1.27 -19.90 -17.37
N TYR A 524 -0.82 -20.63 -18.39
CA TYR A 524 0.14 -20.11 -19.37
C TYR A 524 -0.62 -19.44 -20.50
N TRP A 525 -0.43 -18.13 -20.62
CA TRP A 525 -1.03 -17.29 -21.67
C TRP A 525 -0.10 -17.19 -22.88
N ASP A 526 -0.61 -16.56 -23.95
CA ASP A 526 0.21 -16.17 -25.10
C ASP A 526 1.29 -15.16 -24.71
N GLU A 527 2.25 -14.94 -25.60
CA GLU A 527 3.33 -13.98 -25.40
C GLU A 527 2.77 -12.57 -25.06
N PRO A 528 3.40 -11.84 -24.13
CA PRO A 528 2.97 -10.49 -23.73
C PRO A 528 2.66 -9.54 -24.88
N GLY A 529 1.43 -9.03 -24.85
CA GLY A 529 0.94 -8.03 -25.80
C GLY A 529 1.04 -6.59 -25.31
N VAL A 530 0.69 -5.67 -26.22
CA VAL A 530 0.53 -4.25 -25.92
C VAL A 530 -0.95 -3.95 -25.63
N PRO A 531 -1.27 -3.16 -24.58
CA PRO A 531 -2.64 -2.91 -24.19
C PRO A 531 -3.32 -1.86 -25.10
N LEU A 532 -3.68 -2.29 -26.30
CA LEU A 532 -4.43 -1.50 -27.30
C LEU A 532 -5.92 -1.41 -26.93
N GLY A 533 -6.63 -0.50 -27.58
CA GLY A 533 -8.08 -0.36 -27.48
C GLY A 533 -8.54 0.64 -26.42
N PHE A 534 -9.86 0.72 -26.27
CA PHE A 534 -10.53 1.63 -25.35
C PHE A 534 -11.73 0.95 -24.70
N GLY A 535 -11.92 1.17 -23.40
CA GLY A 535 -13.03 0.64 -22.61
C GLY A 535 -13.27 1.48 -21.36
N ASN A 536 -14.28 1.15 -20.55
CA ASN A 536 -14.73 1.98 -19.42
C ASN A 536 -13.60 2.32 -18.44
N SER A 537 -12.72 1.38 -18.13
CA SER A 537 -11.58 1.58 -17.22
C SER A 537 -10.54 2.59 -17.74
N ARG A 538 -10.57 2.95 -19.03
CA ARG A 538 -9.72 3.99 -19.65
C ARG A 538 -10.32 5.39 -19.57
N ILE A 539 -11.61 5.52 -19.27
CA ILE A 539 -12.29 6.82 -19.26
C ILE A 539 -11.61 7.75 -18.25
N SER A 540 -11.48 7.32 -17.00
CA SER A 540 -10.87 8.13 -15.94
C SER A 540 -9.42 8.49 -16.24
N VAL A 541 -8.66 7.55 -16.80
CA VAL A 541 -7.28 7.74 -17.25
C VAL A 541 -7.19 8.88 -18.28
N MET A 542 -8.04 8.86 -19.30
CA MET A 542 -7.99 9.83 -20.39
C MET A 542 -8.62 11.17 -20.01
N ALA A 543 -9.72 11.16 -19.26
CA ALA A 543 -10.45 12.35 -18.82
C ALA A 543 -9.84 13.03 -17.59
N GLU A 544 -8.89 12.37 -16.91
CA GLU A 544 -8.21 12.83 -15.69
C GLU A 544 -9.13 13.00 -14.47
N VAL A 545 -10.25 12.28 -14.46
CA VAL A 545 -11.27 12.33 -13.40
C VAL A 545 -11.05 11.26 -12.32
N PRO A 546 -11.62 11.41 -11.10
CA PRO A 546 -11.54 10.37 -10.09
C PRO A 546 -12.37 9.12 -10.47
N ASP A 547 -11.88 7.95 -10.05
CA ASP A 547 -12.51 6.63 -10.30
C ASP A 547 -12.21 5.65 -9.16
N TYR A 548 -13.24 5.39 -8.36
CA TYR A 548 -13.12 4.76 -7.04
C TYR A 548 -13.82 3.40 -7.03
N VAL A 549 -13.10 2.36 -6.64
CA VAL A 549 -13.60 0.99 -6.48
C VAL A 549 -14.24 0.85 -5.11
N VAL A 550 -15.41 0.18 -5.07
CA VAL A 550 -16.09 -0.22 -3.84
C VAL A 550 -16.43 -1.71 -3.86
N PRO A 551 -16.18 -2.46 -2.77
CA PRO A 551 -16.60 -3.86 -2.64
C PRO A 551 -18.09 -3.98 -2.30
N LEU A 552 -18.78 -4.88 -3.00
CA LEU A 552 -20.22 -5.10 -2.87
C LEU A 552 -20.56 -6.43 -2.18
N GLY A 553 -19.70 -7.44 -2.37
CA GLY A 553 -19.92 -8.78 -1.87
C GLY A 553 -19.02 -9.78 -2.60
N GLU A 554 -19.50 -11.01 -2.74
CA GLU A 554 -18.77 -12.07 -3.43
C GLU A 554 -19.71 -12.98 -4.22
N ALA A 555 -19.24 -13.48 -5.35
CA ALA A 555 -19.96 -14.40 -6.22
C ALA A 555 -19.30 -15.79 -6.21
N PRO A 556 -20.10 -16.87 -6.24
CA PRO A 556 -19.57 -18.22 -6.21
C PRO A 556 -18.94 -18.61 -7.57
N TYR A 557 -17.87 -19.39 -7.53
CA TYR A 557 -17.30 -20.07 -8.69
C TYR A 557 -16.85 -21.47 -8.32
N ASN A 558 -16.81 -22.37 -9.31
CA ASN A 558 -16.25 -23.70 -9.11
C ASN A 558 -14.72 -23.65 -9.29
N SER A 559 -13.98 -23.77 -8.19
CA SER A 559 -12.51 -23.74 -8.24
C SER A 559 -11.96 -25.02 -8.85
N THR A 560 -11.10 -24.87 -9.84
CA THR A 560 -10.33 -25.98 -10.43
C THR A 560 -9.13 -26.39 -9.56
N ILE A 561 -8.78 -25.57 -8.56
CA ILE A 561 -7.66 -25.79 -7.65
C ILE A 561 -8.11 -26.57 -6.42
N THR A 562 -9.19 -26.13 -5.76
CA THR A 562 -9.70 -26.81 -4.55
C THR A 562 -10.71 -27.91 -4.88
N GLY A 563 -11.35 -27.87 -6.05
CA GLY A 563 -12.44 -28.77 -6.40
C GLY A 563 -13.75 -28.46 -5.67
N HIS A 564 -13.85 -27.29 -5.03
CA HIS A 564 -15.02 -26.83 -4.28
C HIS A 564 -15.58 -25.53 -4.86
N VAL A 565 -16.79 -25.16 -4.41
CA VAL A 565 -17.32 -23.81 -4.64
C VAL A 565 -16.57 -22.86 -3.72
N GLU A 566 -15.88 -21.91 -4.32
CA GLU A 566 -15.19 -20.81 -3.65
C GLU A 566 -15.86 -19.49 -4.07
N TYR A 567 -15.44 -18.36 -3.49
CA TYR A 567 -16.07 -17.07 -3.72
C TYR A 567 -15.04 -16.00 -4.09
N LEU A 568 -15.38 -15.16 -5.07
CA LEU A 568 -14.54 -14.04 -5.50
C LEU A 568 -15.28 -12.70 -5.37
N PRO A 569 -14.56 -11.61 -5.12
CA PRO A 569 -15.17 -10.31 -4.91
C PRO A 569 -15.95 -9.78 -6.12
N VAL A 570 -17.13 -9.22 -5.83
CA VAL A 570 -17.90 -8.38 -6.75
C VAL A 570 -17.68 -6.93 -6.35
N THR A 571 -17.32 -6.10 -7.33
CA THR A 571 -16.96 -4.69 -7.10
C THR A 571 -17.57 -3.80 -8.16
N ALA A 572 -17.83 -2.55 -7.79
CA ALA A 572 -18.24 -1.49 -8.71
C ALA A 572 -17.29 -0.31 -8.64
N ASN A 573 -17.31 0.50 -9.69
CA ASN A 573 -16.54 1.72 -9.80
C ASN A 573 -17.47 2.94 -9.85
N LEU A 574 -17.08 3.99 -9.14
CA LEU A 574 -17.76 5.28 -9.06
C LEU A 574 -16.84 6.36 -9.63
N MET A 575 -17.31 7.10 -10.64
CA MET A 575 -16.62 8.24 -11.24
C MET A 575 -17.47 9.50 -11.06
N ALA A 576 -16.78 10.64 -10.97
CA ALA A 576 -17.38 11.97 -10.90
C ALA A 576 -16.52 12.95 -11.71
N ALA A 577 -16.96 14.20 -11.86
CA ALA A 577 -16.17 15.24 -12.52
C ALA A 577 -14.77 15.43 -11.89
N LYS A 578 -13.82 15.93 -12.69
CA LYS A 578 -12.46 16.22 -12.23
C LYS A 578 -12.50 17.21 -11.05
N GLY A 579 -11.78 16.87 -9.98
CA GLY A 579 -11.74 17.65 -8.73
C GLY A 579 -12.78 17.23 -7.69
N CYS A 580 -13.68 16.30 -8.01
CA CYS A 580 -14.73 15.82 -7.09
C CYS A 580 -14.32 14.63 -6.23
N ASP A 581 -13.02 14.42 -6.04
CA ASP A 581 -12.45 13.38 -5.17
C ASP A 581 -13.05 13.40 -3.76
N GLY A 582 -13.11 14.58 -3.13
CA GLY A 582 -13.65 14.72 -1.78
C GLY A 582 -15.17 14.47 -1.69
N MET A 583 -15.91 14.71 -2.77
CA MET A 583 -17.33 14.33 -2.86
C MET A 583 -17.48 12.81 -2.90
N LEU A 584 -16.68 12.11 -3.71
CA LEU A 584 -16.72 10.64 -3.77
C LEU A 584 -16.30 9.98 -2.46
N PHE A 585 -15.27 10.49 -1.77
CA PHE A 585 -14.92 10.00 -0.44
C PHE A 585 -16.05 10.17 0.56
N SER A 586 -16.71 11.34 0.58
CA SER A 586 -17.85 11.61 1.46
C SER A 586 -19.02 10.68 1.17
N LEU A 587 -19.37 10.52 -0.12
CA LEU A 587 -20.44 9.62 -0.55
C LEU A 587 -20.16 8.18 -0.07
N ILE A 588 -18.96 7.66 -0.31
CA ILE A 588 -18.62 6.29 0.09
C ILE A 588 -18.63 6.12 1.61
N GLY A 589 -18.14 7.12 2.35
CA GLY A 589 -18.20 7.15 3.81
C GLY A 589 -19.64 7.10 4.33
N GLU A 590 -20.53 7.91 3.75
CA GLU A 590 -21.94 7.95 4.14
C GLU A 590 -22.72 6.69 3.71
N LEU A 591 -22.40 6.10 2.55
CA LEU A 591 -22.94 4.79 2.13
C LEU A 591 -22.49 3.67 3.09
N TYR A 592 -21.28 3.75 3.63
CA TYR A 592 -20.79 2.83 4.66
C TYR A 592 -21.53 3.03 6.00
N GLU A 593 -21.73 4.27 6.43
CA GLU A 593 -22.50 4.59 7.65
C GLU A 593 -23.97 4.16 7.53
N ALA A 594 -24.54 4.23 6.33
CA ALA A 594 -25.89 3.73 6.02
C ALA A 594 -25.97 2.20 5.93
N GLY A 595 -24.84 1.48 6.00
CA GLY A 595 -24.78 0.02 5.89
C GLY A 595 -24.95 -0.54 4.48
N ILE A 596 -24.93 0.32 3.45
CA ILE A 596 -24.97 -0.08 2.03
C ILE A 596 -23.63 -0.68 1.61
N LEU A 597 -22.53 -0.07 2.06
CA LEU A 597 -21.17 -0.59 1.91
C LEU A 597 -20.66 -1.17 3.24
N LYS A 598 -19.67 -2.05 3.18
CA LYS A 598 -19.10 -2.74 4.36
C LYS A 598 -17.59 -2.79 4.30
N GLU A 599 -16.95 -2.83 5.48
CA GLU A 599 -15.53 -3.12 5.57
C GLU A 599 -15.24 -4.50 5.00
N SER A 600 -14.17 -4.58 4.21
CA SER A 600 -13.69 -5.85 3.66
C SER A 600 -12.94 -6.65 4.73
N MET A 601 -13.28 -7.93 4.87
CA MET A 601 -12.60 -8.84 5.79
C MET A 601 -11.27 -9.34 5.20
N VAL A 602 -10.36 -9.78 6.06
CA VAL A 602 -9.07 -10.37 5.64
C VAL A 602 -9.21 -11.85 5.25
N GLY A 603 -8.37 -12.30 4.33
CA GLY A 603 -8.20 -13.72 3.98
C GLY A 603 -9.10 -14.20 2.86
N ARG A 604 -9.54 -15.47 2.89
CA ARG A 604 -10.18 -16.14 1.75
C ARG A 604 -11.47 -15.52 1.23
N SER A 605 -12.24 -14.89 2.11
CA SER A 605 -13.47 -14.17 1.76
C SER A 605 -13.35 -12.71 2.15
N GLY A 606 -13.76 -11.81 1.24
CA GLY A 606 -13.89 -10.38 1.56
C GLY A 606 -15.10 -10.07 2.45
N VAL A 607 -16.04 -11.01 2.59
CA VAL A 607 -17.30 -10.83 3.33
C VAL A 607 -17.26 -11.50 4.69
N THR A 608 -16.84 -12.78 4.73
CA THR A 608 -16.81 -13.59 5.96
C THR A 608 -15.42 -13.75 6.56
N GLY A 609 -14.39 -13.30 5.84
CA GLY A 609 -13.00 -13.47 6.23
C GLY A 609 -12.54 -14.92 6.16
N GLY A 610 -11.73 -15.32 7.14
CA GLY A 610 -11.24 -16.69 7.30
C GLY A 610 -9.81 -16.87 6.80
N ASP A 611 -9.24 -18.03 7.11
CA ASP A 611 -7.82 -18.28 6.85
C ASP A 611 -7.51 -18.26 5.37
N ILE A 612 -6.32 -17.74 5.04
CA ILE A 612 -5.75 -17.86 3.71
C ILE A 612 -5.54 -19.35 3.44
N LEU A 613 -6.17 -19.87 2.39
CA LEU A 613 -6.10 -21.30 2.08
C LEU A 613 -4.64 -21.73 1.88
N LEU A 614 -4.30 -22.91 2.40
CA LEU A 614 -2.96 -23.50 2.48
C LEU A 614 -1.97 -22.84 3.45
N LYS A 615 -2.35 -21.80 4.19
CA LYS A 615 -1.65 -21.45 5.43
C LYS A 615 -1.87 -22.59 6.42
N ARG A 616 -0.89 -23.48 6.55
CA ARG A 616 -0.89 -24.51 7.60
C ARG A 616 -0.55 -23.85 8.92
N ASP A 617 -1.55 -23.62 9.76
CA ASP A 617 -1.30 -23.21 11.13
C ASP A 617 -0.59 -24.35 11.89
N GLY A 618 0.72 -24.21 12.06
CA GLY A 618 1.42 -24.56 13.31
C GLY A 618 1.42 -26.01 13.80
N LEU A 619 1.26 -27.03 12.96
CA LEU A 619 1.58 -28.42 13.35
C LEU A 619 2.62 -29.04 12.41
N TRP A 620 3.88 -28.94 12.84
CA TRP A 620 4.95 -29.88 12.49
C TRP A 620 5.63 -30.36 13.75
#